data_AF-A0A933XZM0-F1
#
_entry.id   AF-A0A933XZM0-F1
#
_cell.length_a   1.000
_cell.length_b   1.000
_cell.length_c   1.000
_cell.angle_alpha   90.00
_cell.angle_beta   90.00
_cell.angle_gamma   90.00
#
_symmetry.space_group_name_H-M   'P 1'
#
loop_
_entity.id
_entity.type
_entity.pdbx_description
1 polymer ?
#
loop_
_entity_poly.entity_id
_entity_poly.type
_entity_poly.pdbx_seq_one_letter_code
_entity_poly.pdbx_strand_id
1 'polypeptide(L)'
;MTKKTFCRIPGPGETRACIDPWIFVYVRANGDVDACCRGVTIGNLRDKSLEEVVNGAEAIELRRQVLSGELPPGCVQCATRPVTTVEKLGAMVEHLVYEAGFEEQEDLRRQLREHCEVRSDLLREREALGDHAATLEKLLAETRAHAANLERERPHLTGHIANLERERAALAAEPTRRGGLPRLLGLLRGWIGRR
;
A
#
# COMPACT_ATOMS: atom_id res chain seq x y z
N MET A 1 52.62 33.17 -11.77
CA MET A 1 52.29 33.44 -10.35
C MET A 1 51.08 34.37 -10.28
N THR A 2 49.88 33.83 -10.43
CA THR A 2 48.64 34.63 -10.44
C THR A 2 48.21 34.96 -9.01
N LYS A 3 47.86 36.24 -8.81
CA LYS A 3 47.88 37.00 -7.55
C LYS A 3 46.85 36.51 -6.51
N LYS A 4 47.30 36.54 -5.24
CA LYS A 4 46.59 36.46 -3.95
C LYS A 4 45.10 36.90 -3.96
N THR A 5 44.19 36.04 -4.40
CA THR A 5 42.73 36.31 -4.38
C THR A 5 42.05 35.96 -3.05
N PHE A 6 42.67 35.12 -2.22
CA PHE A 6 42.06 34.61 -1.00
C PHE A 6 42.08 35.63 0.16
N CYS A 7 43.21 36.29 0.42
CA CYS A 7 43.34 37.25 1.53
C CYS A 7 43.09 38.71 1.11
N ARG A 8 42.53 38.94 -0.08
CA ARG A 8 42.24 40.29 -0.59
C ARG A 8 40.87 40.74 -0.10
N ILE A 9 40.73 42.02 0.24
CA ILE A 9 39.44 42.65 0.55
C ILE A 9 38.68 42.90 -0.78
N PRO A 10 37.41 42.48 -0.91
CA PRO A 10 36.58 42.81 -2.07
C PRO A 10 36.36 44.32 -2.21
N GLY A 11 36.44 44.83 -3.45
CA GLY A 11 36.09 46.20 -3.80
C GLY A 11 34.64 46.34 -4.28
N PRO A 12 34.23 47.54 -4.76
CA PRO A 12 32.90 47.75 -5.32
C PRO A 12 32.60 46.79 -6.49
N GLY A 13 31.41 46.17 -6.48
CA GLY A 13 31.01 45.16 -7.48
C GLY A 13 31.63 43.77 -7.29
N GLU A 14 32.45 43.59 -6.26
CA GLU A 14 33.09 42.32 -5.94
C GLU A 14 32.48 41.68 -4.68
N THR A 15 32.57 40.35 -4.63
CA THR A 15 32.12 39.54 -3.50
C THR A 15 33.07 38.36 -3.29
N ARG A 16 32.73 37.43 -2.39
CA ARG A 16 33.42 36.16 -2.21
C ARG A 16 32.78 35.09 -3.08
N ALA A 17 33.58 34.25 -3.72
CA ALA A 17 33.10 33.05 -4.41
C ALA A 17 32.69 31.97 -3.38
N CYS A 18 31.62 32.24 -2.62
CA CYS A 18 31.17 31.46 -1.48
C CYS A 18 29.72 31.04 -1.68
N ILE A 19 29.51 29.75 -1.88
CA ILE A 19 28.19 29.13 -2.00
C ILE A 19 27.74 28.45 -0.70
N ASP A 20 28.58 28.47 0.32
CA ASP A 20 28.36 27.78 1.61
C ASP A 20 27.00 28.06 2.23
N PRO A 21 26.48 29.31 2.27
CA PRO A 21 25.17 29.60 2.85
C PRO A 21 23.97 28.89 2.17
N TRP A 22 24.17 28.30 0.98
CA TRP A 22 23.15 27.55 0.24
C TRP A 22 23.31 26.03 0.35
N ILE A 23 24.53 25.53 0.56
CA ILE A 23 24.82 24.10 0.41
C ILE A 23 25.07 23.35 1.72
N PHE A 24 25.43 24.05 2.81
CA PHE A 24 25.59 23.42 4.12
C PHE A 24 25.48 24.42 5.27
N VAL A 25 25.32 23.88 6.49
CA VAL A 25 25.45 24.62 7.74
C VAL A 25 26.31 23.85 8.74
N TYR A 26 26.90 24.56 9.70
CA TYR A 26 27.57 23.96 10.86
C TYR A 26 26.68 24.09 12.08
N VAL A 27 26.37 22.96 12.72
CA VAL A 27 25.64 22.94 13.99
C VAL A 27 26.65 22.76 15.13
N ARG A 28 26.69 23.70 16.06
CA ARG A 28 27.55 23.66 17.25
C ARG A 28 26.90 22.89 18.39
N ALA A 29 27.72 22.41 19.32
CA ALA A 29 27.25 21.68 20.50
C ALA A 29 26.31 22.49 21.42
N ASN A 30 26.36 23.82 21.37
CA ASN A 30 25.45 24.71 22.10
C ASN A 30 24.12 24.97 21.36
N GLY A 31 23.93 24.40 20.17
CA GLY A 31 22.75 24.57 19.33
C GLY A 31 22.86 25.68 18.29
N ASP A 32 23.92 26.50 18.31
CA ASP A 32 24.10 27.55 17.29
C ASP A 32 24.26 26.93 15.90
N VAL A 33 23.64 27.55 14.91
CA VAL A 33 23.72 27.17 13.50
C VAL A 33 24.47 28.26 12.75
N ASP A 34 25.61 27.90 12.17
CA ASP A 34 26.43 28.79 11.36
C ASP A 34 26.29 28.50 9.87
N ALA A 35 26.20 29.55 9.06
CA ALA A 35 26.04 29.43 7.61
C ALA A 35 27.37 29.20 6.84
N CYS A 36 28.51 29.10 7.54
CA CYS A 36 29.83 28.92 6.92
C CYS A 36 30.87 28.49 7.98
N CYS A 37 32.02 27.97 7.55
CA CYS A 37 33.15 27.56 8.40
C CYS A 37 33.74 28.67 9.27
N ARG A 38 33.43 29.95 8.99
CA ARG A 38 33.88 31.13 9.74
C ARG A 38 32.96 31.52 10.90
N GLY A 39 31.83 30.81 11.08
CA GLY A 39 30.97 30.99 12.24
C GLY A 39 30.04 32.19 12.18
N VAL A 40 29.43 32.46 11.02
CA VAL A 40 28.35 33.44 10.93
C VAL A 40 27.07 32.76 11.39
N THR A 41 26.71 32.98 12.65
CA THR A 41 25.53 32.39 13.27
C THR A 41 24.25 32.99 12.69
N ILE A 42 23.35 32.12 12.24
CA ILE A 42 22.05 32.46 11.62
C ILE A 42 20.86 32.04 12.48
N GLY A 43 21.11 31.35 13.61
CA GLY A 43 20.07 30.98 14.56
C GLY A 43 20.56 29.93 15.56
N ASN A 44 19.64 29.43 16.40
CA ASN A 44 19.92 28.38 17.37
C ASN A 44 18.78 27.34 17.37
N LEU A 45 19.14 26.06 17.38
CA LEU A 45 18.21 24.92 17.33
C LEU A 45 17.39 24.73 18.62
N ARG A 46 17.70 25.45 19.69
CA ARG A 46 16.89 25.47 20.91
C ARG A 46 15.64 26.34 20.77
N ASP A 47 15.67 27.30 19.85
CA ASP A 47 14.61 28.28 19.67
C ASP A 47 13.72 27.97 18.46
N LYS A 48 14.31 27.48 17.37
CA LYS A 48 13.65 27.20 16.09
C LYS A 48 14.13 25.88 15.52
N SER A 49 13.31 25.23 14.68
CA SER A 49 13.76 24.07 13.91
C SER A 49 14.86 24.44 12.92
N LEU A 50 15.63 23.44 12.47
CA LEU A 50 16.70 23.67 11.49
C LEU A 50 16.17 24.32 10.21
N GLU A 51 15.02 23.86 9.72
CA GLU A 51 14.36 24.40 8.51
C GLU A 51 14.03 25.89 8.68
N GLU A 52 13.44 26.27 9.81
CA GLU A 52 13.12 27.67 10.12
C GLU A 52 14.37 28.54 10.27
N VAL A 53 15.48 27.99 10.77
CA VAL A 53 16.75 28.72 10.87
C VAL A 53 17.37 28.94 9.50
N VAL A 54 17.48 27.90 8.66
CA VAL A 54 18.13 28.00 7.34
C VAL A 54 17.30 28.76 6.31
N ASN A 55 15.99 28.83 6.48
CA ASN A 55 15.06 29.62 5.67
C ASN A 55 14.61 30.92 6.37
N GLY A 56 15.19 31.22 7.54
CA GLY A 56 14.87 32.39 8.33
C GLY A 56 15.43 33.69 7.76
N ALA A 57 14.98 34.81 8.34
CA ALA A 57 15.37 36.14 7.91
C ALA A 57 16.89 36.38 7.97
N GLU A 58 17.56 35.85 9.00
CA GLU A 58 19.00 35.97 9.20
C GLU A 58 19.80 35.25 8.11
N ALA A 59 19.38 34.05 7.72
CA ALA A 59 19.99 33.29 6.63
C ALA A 59 19.74 33.94 5.26
N ILE A 60 18.53 34.43 5.02
CA ILE A 60 18.16 35.16 3.80
C ILE A 60 18.99 36.43 3.66
N GLU A 61 19.12 37.22 4.74
CA GLU A 61 19.89 38.46 4.72
C GLU A 61 21.37 38.20 4.46
N LEU A 62 21.96 37.16 5.06
CA LEU A 62 23.34 36.79 4.77
C LEU A 62 23.52 36.41 3.29
N ARG A 63 22.62 35.62 2.72
CA ARG A 63 22.64 35.26 1.29
C ARG A 63 22.54 36.50 0.41
N ARG A 64 21.65 37.45 0.75
CA ARG A 64 21.50 38.73 0.05
C ARG A 64 22.77 39.57 0.10
N GLN A 65 23.41 39.68 1.27
CA GLN A 65 24.67 40.40 1.46
C GLN A 65 25.80 39.79 0.64
N VAL A 66 25.89 38.46 0.62
CA VAL A 66 26.88 37.72 -0.17
C VAL A 66 26.64 37.89 -1.67
N LEU A 67 25.39 37.86 -2.13
CA LEU A 67 25.05 38.09 -3.54
C LEU A 67 25.21 39.54 -3.98
N SER A 68 25.01 40.52 -3.10
CA SER A 68 25.13 41.95 -3.44
C SER A 68 26.54 42.51 -3.31
N GLY A 69 27.44 41.81 -2.60
CA GLY A 69 28.77 42.32 -2.25
C GLY A 69 28.79 43.18 -0.98
N GLU A 70 27.64 43.39 -0.32
CA GLU A 70 27.50 44.08 0.98
C GLU A 70 27.94 43.17 2.14
N LEU A 71 29.18 42.71 2.10
CA LEU A 71 29.64 41.61 2.94
C LEU A 71 29.75 41.99 4.43
N PRO A 72 29.29 41.11 5.35
CA PRO A 72 29.52 41.30 6.78
C PRO A 72 31.03 41.15 7.10
N PRO A 73 31.50 41.69 8.24
CA PRO A 73 32.93 41.71 8.57
C PRO A 73 33.64 40.36 8.47
N GLY A 74 32.97 39.28 8.89
CA GLY A 74 33.49 37.91 8.81
C GLY A 74 33.79 37.45 7.37
N CYS A 75 32.95 37.86 6.41
CA CYS A 75 33.08 37.53 4.99
C CYS A 75 34.10 38.43 4.28
N VAL A 76 34.17 39.71 4.65
CA VAL A 76 35.17 40.66 4.12
C VAL A 76 36.58 40.14 4.34
N GLN A 77 36.85 39.59 5.54
CA GLN A 77 38.16 39.08 5.93
C GLN A 77 38.36 37.58 5.66
N CYS A 78 37.43 36.94 4.94
CA CYS A 78 37.47 35.50 4.72
C CYS A 78 38.71 35.09 3.91
N ALA A 79 39.55 34.22 4.48
CA ALA A 79 40.76 33.73 3.84
C ALA A 79 40.56 32.40 3.07
N THR A 80 39.38 31.78 3.16
CA THR A 80 39.10 30.47 2.55
C THR A 80 38.45 30.58 1.18
N ARG A 81 37.74 31.69 0.90
CA ARG A 81 37.03 31.91 -0.37
C ARG A 81 37.69 33.05 -1.16
N PRO A 82 38.00 32.87 -2.45
CA PRO A 82 38.62 33.92 -3.24
C PRO A 82 37.63 35.03 -3.55
N VAL A 83 38.15 36.24 -3.82
CA VAL A 83 37.33 37.34 -4.34
C VAL A 83 36.90 37.06 -5.79
N THR A 84 35.66 37.38 -6.11
CA THR A 84 35.04 37.27 -7.44
C THR A 84 34.09 38.44 -7.69
N THR A 85 33.41 38.49 -8.83
CA THR A 85 32.39 39.51 -9.11
C THR A 85 31.00 39.02 -8.68
N VAL A 86 30.12 39.95 -8.36
CA VAL A 86 28.73 39.66 -7.99
C VAL A 86 28.02 38.84 -9.08
N GLU A 87 28.22 39.19 -10.34
CA GLU A 87 27.60 38.51 -11.49
C GLU A 87 28.05 37.05 -11.58
N LYS A 88 29.35 36.81 -11.37
CA LYS A 88 29.90 35.45 -11.43
C LYS A 88 29.37 34.59 -10.28
N LEU A 89 29.25 35.13 -9.08
CA LEU A 89 28.64 34.40 -7.97
C LEU A 89 27.15 34.15 -8.22
N GLY A 90 26.42 35.13 -8.74
CA GLY A 90 25.01 35.00 -9.10
C GLY A 90 24.77 33.83 -10.05
N ALA A 91 25.57 33.72 -11.11
CA ALA A 91 25.49 32.60 -12.05
C ALA A 91 25.79 31.23 -11.38
N MET A 92 26.72 31.19 -10.42
CA MET A 92 26.99 29.95 -9.66
C MET A 92 25.80 29.53 -8.78
N VAL A 93 25.17 30.49 -8.09
CA VAL A 93 24.01 30.21 -7.24
C VAL A 93 22.80 29.82 -8.08
N GLU A 94 22.58 30.48 -9.20
CA GLU A 94 21.51 30.14 -10.14
C GLU A 94 21.65 28.69 -10.64
N HIS A 95 22.86 28.27 -10.99
CA HIS A 95 23.12 26.88 -11.37
C HIS A 95 22.82 25.89 -10.25
N LEU A 96 23.25 26.18 -9.02
CA LEU A 96 22.98 25.32 -7.86
C LEU A 96 21.49 25.16 -7.57
N VAL A 97 20.74 26.27 -7.64
CA VAL A 97 19.28 26.25 -7.42
C VAL A 97 18.58 25.49 -8.55
N TYR A 98 19.04 25.66 -9.80
CA TYR A 98 18.51 24.93 -10.94
C TYR A 98 18.73 23.41 -10.82
N GLU A 99 19.94 22.98 -10.46
CA GLU A 99 20.27 21.56 -10.25
C GLU A 99 19.46 20.94 -9.10
N ALA A 100 19.37 21.63 -7.96
CA ALA A 100 18.58 21.15 -6.81
C ALA A 100 17.09 21.00 -7.15
N GLY A 101 16.53 21.92 -7.95
CA GLY A 101 15.14 21.84 -8.40
C GLY A 101 14.87 20.68 -9.36
N PHE A 102 15.87 20.20 -10.10
CA PHE A 102 15.73 19.09 -11.03
C PHE A 102 15.64 17.74 -10.31
N GLU A 103 16.50 17.51 -9.30
CA GLU A 103 16.51 16.27 -8.51
C GLU A 103 15.16 16.04 -7.80
N GLU A 104 14.61 17.08 -7.16
CA GLU A 104 13.31 17.00 -6.49
C GLU A 104 12.16 16.68 -7.47
N GLN A 105 12.19 17.30 -8.67
CA GLN A 105 11.20 17.02 -9.70
C GLN A 105 11.32 15.60 -10.27
N GLU A 106 12.53 15.07 -10.43
CA GLU A 106 12.73 13.69 -10.90
C GLU A 106 12.25 12.67 -9.88
N ASP A 107 12.53 12.90 -8.59
CA ASP A 107 12.09 12.06 -7.49
C ASP A 107 10.56 12.03 -7.39
N LEU A 108 9.91 13.20 -7.46
CA LEU A 108 8.45 13.28 -7.48
C LEU A 108 7.85 12.56 -8.70
N ARG A 109 8.49 12.69 -9.88
CA ARG A 109 8.07 11.97 -11.10
C ARG A 109 8.27 10.46 -10.97
N ARG A 110 9.32 10.01 -10.29
CA ARG A 110 9.55 8.59 -9.98
C ARG A 110 8.44 8.06 -9.07
N GLN A 111 8.18 8.73 -7.95
CA GLN A 111 7.11 8.37 -7.03
C GLN A 111 5.74 8.32 -7.73
N LEU A 112 5.45 9.29 -8.60
CA LEU A 112 4.18 9.32 -9.33
C LEU A 112 4.03 8.12 -10.28
N ARG A 113 5.11 7.67 -10.93
CA ARG A 113 5.10 6.45 -11.78
C ARG A 113 4.78 5.21 -10.95
N GLU A 114 5.50 5.03 -9.84
CA GLU A 114 5.27 3.91 -8.91
C GLU A 114 3.83 3.89 -8.38
N HIS A 115 3.31 5.04 -7.96
CA HIS A 115 1.91 5.15 -7.53
C HIS A 115 0.90 4.83 -8.63
N CYS A 116 1.17 5.21 -9.88
CA CYS A 116 0.31 4.87 -11.00
C CYS A 116 0.30 3.37 -11.30
N GLU A 117 1.45 2.70 -11.19
CA GLU A 117 1.59 1.25 -11.36
C GLU A 117 0.81 0.51 -10.28
N VAL A 118 1.08 0.80 -9.00
CA VAL A 118 0.36 0.20 -7.87
C VAL A 118 -1.15 0.39 -7.97
N ARG A 119 -1.59 1.59 -8.36
CA ARG A 119 -3.02 1.87 -8.58
C ARG A 119 -3.58 0.99 -9.70
N SER A 120 -2.85 0.78 -10.78
CA SER A 120 -3.29 -0.08 -11.88
C SER A 120 -3.45 -1.55 -11.44
N ASP A 121 -2.53 -2.04 -10.61
CA ASP A 121 -2.60 -3.39 -10.03
C ASP A 121 -3.83 -3.55 -9.13
N LEU A 122 -4.04 -2.60 -8.21
CA LEU A 122 -5.20 -2.62 -7.31
C LEU A 122 -6.53 -2.57 -8.06
N LEU A 123 -6.59 -1.84 -9.18
CA LEU A 123 -7.79 -1.80 -10.02
C LEU A 123 -8.06 -3.16 -10.69
N ARG A 124 -7.02 -3.85 -11.17
CA ARG A 124 -7.13 -5.21 -11.72
C ARG A 124 -7.58 -6.22 -10.67
N GLU A 125 -7.00 -6.17 -9.48
CA GLU A 125 -7.39 -7.06 -8.36
C GLU A 125 -8.85 -6.84 -7.96
N ARG A 126 -9.29 -5.58 -7.88
CA ARG A 126 -10.68 -5.24 -7.57
C ARG A 126 -11.65 -5.79 -8.62
N GLU A 127 -11.29 -5.72 -9.89
CA GLU A 127 -12.09 -6.30 -10.99
C GLU A 127 -12.18 -7.82 -10.87
N ALA A 128 -11.04 -8.49 -10.67
CA ALA A 128 -11.00 -9.94 -10.48
C ALA A 128 -11.82 -10.41 -9.25
N LEU A 129 -11.78 -9.65 -8.16
CA LEU A 129 -12.62 -9.91 -6.97
C LEU A 129 -14.11 -9.70 -7.27
N GLY A 130 -14.45 -8.71 -8.09
CA GLY A 130 -15.82 -8.49 -8.56
C GLY A 130 -16.35 -9.67 -9.38
N ASP A 131 -15.56 -10.18 -10.32
CA ASP A 131 -15.92 -11.35 -11.13
C ASP A 131 -16.08 -12.61 -10.27
N HIS A 132 -15.20 -12.78 -9.28
CA HIS A 132 -15.29 -13.90 -8.34
C HIS A 132 -16.57 -13.81 -7.49
N ALA A 133 -16.91 -12.62 -6.98
CA ALA A 133 -18.14 -12.39 -6.23
C ALA A 133 -19.39 -12.72 -7.06
N ALA A 134 -19.44 -12.25 -8.31
CA ALA A 134 -20.55 -12.58 -9.23
C ALA A 134 -20.68 -14.09 -9.49
N THR A 135 -19.55 -14.78 -9.61
CA THR A 135 -19.53 -16.24 -9.75
C THR A 135 -20.11 -16.93 -8.52
N LEU A 136 -19.72 -16.49 -7.31
CA LEU A 136 -20.24 -17.04 -6.05
C LEU A 136 -21.74 -16.79 -5.90
N GLU A 137 -22.23 -15.61 -6.29
CA GLU A 137 -23.67 -15.30 -6.27
C GLU A 137 -24.46 -16.24 -7.18
N LYS A 138 -23.94 -16.53 -8.38
CA LYS A 138 -24.57 -17.49 -9.31
C LYS A 138 -24.62 -18.90 -8.71
N LEU A 139 -23.50 -19.40 -8.17
CA LEU A 139 -23.45 -20.73 -7.55
C LEU A 139 -24.40 -20.84 -6.34
N LEU A 140 -24.49 -19.77 -5.56
CA LEU A 140 -25.41 -19.69 -4.43
C LEU A 140 -26.89 -19.69 -4.89
N ALA A 141 -27.21 -19.04 -6.01
CA ALA A 141 -28.54 -19.13 -6.60
C ALA A 141 -28.87 -20.54 -7.11
N GLU A 142 -27.93 -21.21 -7.79
CA GLU A 142 -28.10 -22.57 -8.30
C GLU A 142 -28.29 -23.59 -7.17
N THR A 143 -27.46 -23.51 -6.12
CA THR A 143 -27.57 -24.39 -4.95
C THR A 143 -28.90 -24.20 -4.20
N ARG A 144 -29.38 -22.96 -4.06
CA ARG A 144 -30.70 -22.67 -3.49
C ARG A 144 -31.83 -23.27 -4.34
N ALA A 145 -31.75 -23.14 -5.66
CA ALA A 145 -32.73 -23.73 -6.56
C ALA A 145 -32.75 -25.26 -6.46
N HIS A 146 -31.57 -25.89 -6.38
CA HIS A 146 -31.45 -27.32 -6.18
C HIS A 146 -32.06 -27.78 -4.84
N ALA A 147 -31.75 -27.09 -3.75
CA ALA A 147 -32.33 -27.38 -2.44
C ALA A 147 -33.86 -27.29 -2.45
N ALA A 148 -34.42 -26.25 -3.06
CA ALA A 148 -35.87 -26.10 -3.21
C ALA A 148 -36.52 -27.24 -4.02
N ASN A 149 -35.83 -27.77 -5.03
CA ASN A 149 -36.32 -28.94 -5.76
C ASN A 149 -36.37 -30.20 -4.87
N LEU A 150 -35.28 -30.46 -4.14
CA LEU A 150 -35.23 -31.59 -3.21
C LEU A 150 -36.30 -31.49 -2.13
N GLU A 151 -36.55 -30.30 -1.59
CA GLU A 151 -37.62 -30.06 -0.63
C GLU A 151 -39.01 -30.36 -1.20
N ARG A 152 -39.23 -30.08 -2.50
CA ARG A 152 -40.47 -30.38 -3.22
C ARG A 152 -40.66 -31.88 -3.45
N GLU A 153 -39.60 -32.61 -3.77
CA GLU A 153 -39.65 -34.06 -4.03
C GLU A 153 -39.79 -34.89 -2.75
N ARG A 154 -39.23 -34.40 -1.63
CA ARG A 154 -39.27 -35.06 -0.32
C ARG A 154 -40.67 -35.57 0.10
N PRO A 155 -41.77 -34.78 0.09
CA PRO A 155 -43.09 -35.28 0.49
C PRO A 155 -43.62 -36.39 -0.41
N HIS A 156 -43.29 -36.40 -1.70
CA HIS A 156 -43.69 -37.48 -2.61
C HIS A 156 -43.04 -38.81 -2.20
N LEU A 157 -41.74 -38.80 -1.93
CA LEU A 157 -41.01 -39.98 -1.48
C LEU A 157 -41.49 -40.45 -0.10
N THR A 158 -41.68 -39.54 0.85
CA THR A 158 -42.24 -39.86 2.17
C THR A 158 -43.65 -40.45 2.06
N GLY A 159 -44.47 -39.91 1.15
CA GLY A 159 -45.80 -40.44 0.86
C GLY A 159 -45.77 -41.86 0.30
N HIS A 160 -44.85 -42.13 -0.64
CA HIS A 160 -44.63 -43.47 -1.18
C HIS A 160 -44.18 -44.46 -0.10
N ILE A 161 -43.22 -44.09 0.76
CA ILE A 161 -42.77 -44.92 1.88
C ILE A 161 -43.94 -45.26 2.79
N ALA A 162 -44.73 -44.26 3.21
CA ALA A 162 -45.89 -44.48 4.08
C ALA A 162 -46.93 -45.39 3.43
N ASN A 163 -47.10 -45.33 2.10
CA ASN A 163 -48.00 -46.23 1.39
C ASN A 163 -47.50 -47.67 1.40
N LEU A 164 -46.23 -47.89 1.07
CA LEU A 164 -45.61 -49.21 1.10
C LEU A 164 -45.62 -49.81 2.51
N GLU A 165 -45.45 -49.00 3.55
CA GLU A 165 -45.55 -49.45 4.94
C GLU A 165 -46.98 -49.90 5.31
N ARG A 166 -48.01 -49.17 4.86
CA ARG A 166 -49.42 -49.59 5.03
C ARG A 166 -49.72 -50.90 4.32
N GLU A 167 -49.28 -51.04 3.07
CA GLU A 167 -49.43 -52.28 2.29
C GLU A 167 -48.72 -53.45 2.97
N ARG A 168 -47.49 -53.25 3.45
CA ARG A 168 -46.75 -54.25 4.22
C ARG A 168 -47.49 -54.65 5.50
N ALA A 169 -48.04 -53.69 6.24
CA ALA A 169 -48.79 -53.95 7.46
C ALA A 169 -50.11 -54.71 7.19
N ALA A 170 -50.81 -54.38 6.12
CA ALA A 170 -52.03 -55.08 5.69
C ALA A 170 -51.74 -56.55 5.34
N LEU A 171 -50.68 -56.80 4.57
CA LEU A 171 -50.24 -58.16 4.22
C LEU A 171 -49.80 -58.97 5.46
N ALA A 172 -49.22 -58.33 6.47
CA ALA A 172 -48.85 -58.98 7.73
C ALA A 172 -50.07 -59.28 8.64
N ALA A 173 -51.13 -58.46 8.55
CA ALA A 173 -52.36 -58.61 9.31
C ALA A 173 -53.37 -59.58 8.66
N GLU A 174 -53.14 -59.96 7.40
CA GLU A 174 -53.95 -60.96 6.72
C GLU A 174 -53.79 -62.30 7.48
N PRO A 175 -54.89 -62.87 8.03
CA PRO A 175 -54.80 -64.10 8.79
C PRO A 175 -54.27 -65.14 7.83
N THR A 176 -53.13 -65.73 8.18
CA THR A 176 -52.59 -66.89 7.48
C THR A 176 -53.75 -67.87 7.33
N ARG A 177 -54.29 -68.03 6.12
CA ARG A 177 -55.08 -69.22 5.77
C ARG A 177 -54.10 -70.41 5.77
N ARG A 178 -53.57 -70.76 6.94
CA ARG A 178 -53.32 -72.17 7.29
C ARG A 178 -54.68 -72.78 7.58
N GLY A 179 -55.49 -72.89 6.54
CA GLY A 179 -56.53 -73.91 6.50
C GLY A 179 -55.80 -75.23 6.56
N GLY A 180 -56.02 -75.98 7.64
CA GLY A 180 -55.46 -77.31 7.81
C GLY A 180 -55.74 -78.16 6.58
N LEU A 181 -54.71 -78.87 6.12
CA LEU A 181 -54.89 -80.01 5.24
C LEU A 181 -55.87 -80.99 5.91
N PRO A 182 -57.02 -81.32 5.32
CA PRO A 182 -57.77 -82.48 5.76
C PRO A 182 -56.90 -83.69 5.48
N ARG A 183 -56.57 -84.40 6.55
CA ARG A 183 -55.82 -85.65 6.57
C ARG A 183 -56.72 -86.75 5.97
N LEU A 184 -56.87 -86.79 4.65
CA LEU A 184 -57.48 -87.92 3.94
C LEU A 184 -56.44 -89.02 3.72
N LEU A 185 -56.08 -89.67 4.83
CA LEU A 185 -55.40 -90.97 4.84
C LEU A 185 -56.33 -91.94 5.56
N GLY A 186 -56.98 -92.81 4.79
CA GLY A 186 -57.64 -94.00 5.32
C GLY A 186 -58.99 -94.27 4.68
N LEU A 187 -58.98 -94.99 3.55
CA LEU A 187 -59.96 -96.02 3.20
C LEU A 187 -59.55 -96.74 1.90
N LEU A 188 -58.37 -97.38 1.90
CA LEU A 188 -58.07 -98.50 1.01
C LEU A 188 -57.07 -99.45 1.72
N ARG A 189 -57.55 -100.12 2.77
CA ARG A 189 -56.99 -101.40 3.22
C ARG A 189 -58.14 -102.28 3.69
N GLY A 190 -58.39 -103.34 2.92
CA GLY A 190 -59.22 -104.46 3.35
C GLY A 190 -60.41 -104.71 2.44
N TRP A 191 -60.19 -105.16 1.21
CA TRP A 191 -61.06 -106.13 0.55
C TRP A 191 -60.31 -106.82 -0.61
N ILE A 192 -59.31 -107.63 -0.23
CA ILE A 192 -58.85 -108.77 -1.03
C ILE A 192 -59.26 -110.00 -0.21
N GLY A 193 -60.12 -110.86 -0.77
CA GLY A 193 -60.21 -112.26 -0.37
C GLY A 193 -61.58 -112.81 0.02
N ARG A 194 -62.39 -113.20 -0.97
CA ARG A 194 -63.24 -114.42 -0.96
C ARG A 194 -63.52 -114.76 -2.43
N ARG A 195 -62.71 -115.65 -3.01
CA ARG A 195 -62.91 -117.12 -3.11
C ARG A 195 -64.06 -117.45 -4.04
#